data_AF-A0A7Y4W133-F1
#
_entry.id   AF-A0A7Y4W133-F1
#
_cell.length_a   1.000
_cell.length_b   1.000
_cell.length_c   1.000
_cell.angle_alpha   90.00
_cell.angle_beta   90.00
_cell.angle_gamma   90.00
#
_symmetry.space_group_name_H-M   'P 1'
#
loop_
_entity.id
_entity.type
_entity.pdbx_description
1 polymer ?
#
loop_
_entity_poly.entity_id
_entity_poly.type
_entity_poly.pdbx_seq_one_letter_code
_entity_poly.pdbx_strand_id
1 'polypeptide(L)'
;MCFSANMSFGLGIVGLAASSVTFLDKTESFWVRVARSYAIFHFSLMEFIQFFAYPVADQCGYGTNYILSELSTYHICLQALAIMPALATYSTDKTALKRATKIGVTLSMLFLLCSFLPKDMQLLDINPNFIGNMVSCLYMGIYHIGYSISSAYGLFVTHGSLFALALSGFLWQNNRKMSSYHLFMAIMTLFVPQWLLGVSTGEAAAIYCFYSIPITGSFMPYFKRFFSAQDYESEGDLSVNG
;
A
#
# COMPACT_ATOMS: atom_id res chain seq x y z
N MET A 1 11.52 8.84 18.55
CA MET A 1 11.36 8.31 17.18
C MET A 1 11.22 6.81 17.27
N CYS A 2 10.07 6.26 16.89
CA CYS A 2 9.84 4.81 16.88
C CYS A 2 10.45 4.14 15.64
N PHE A 3 10.86 4.96 14.66
CA PHE A 3 11.45 4.53 13.41
C PHE A 3 12.66 5.38 13.04
N SER A 4 13.67 4.74 12.45
CA SER A 4 14.89 5.40 11.98
C SER A 4 15.11 5.11 10.50
N ALA A 5 15.91 5.95 9.84
CA ALA A 5 16.34 5.72 8.46
C ALA A 5 16.89 4.30 8.26
N ASN A 6 17.71 3.80 9.20
CA ASN A 6 18.29 2.46 9.11
C ASN A 6 17.25 1.33 9.14
N MET A 7 16.15 1.51 9.88
CA MET A 7 15.05 0.54 9.88
C MET A 7 14.35 0.51 8.53
N SER A 8 14.02 1.68 7.95
CA SER A 8 13.41 1.74 6.62
C SER A 8 14.33 1.14 5.55
N PHE A 9 15.64 1.39 5.61
CA PHE A 9 16.60 0.74 4.71
C PHE A 9 16.60 -0.79 4.85
N GLY A 10 16.66 -1.29 6.08
CA GLY A 10 16.62 -2.73 6.36
C GLY A 10 15.34 -3.39 5.87
N LEU A 11 14.18 -2.77 6.13
CA LEU A 11 12.89 -3.25 5.65
C LEU A 11 12.76 -3.19 4.13
N GLY A 12 13.30 -2.14 3.51
CA GLY A 12 13.41 -2.03 2.05
C GLY A 12 14.16 -3.23 1.45
N ILE A 13 15.34 -3.57 1.98
CA ILE A 13 16.13 -4.73 1.53
C ILE A 13 15.38 -6.05 1.77
N VAL A 14 14.83 -6.25 2.97
CA VAL A 14 14.10 -7.48 3.32
C VAL A 14 12.86 -7.63 2.42
N GLY A 15 12.12 -6.56 2.18
CA GLY A 15 10.98 -6.53 1.27
C GLY A 15 11.38 -6.85 -0.17
N LEU A 16 12.50 -6.31 -0.67
CA LEU A 16 13.00 -6.62 -2.01
C LEU A 16 13.36 -8.10 -2.15
N ALA A 17 14.01 -8.67 -1.14
CA ALA A 17 14.32 -10.10 -1.09
C ALA A 17 13.03 -10.95 -1.03
N ALA A 18 12.07 -10.58 -0.18
CA ALA A 18 10.79 -11.28 -0.04
C ALA A 18 9.97 -11.22 -1.35
N SER A 19 9.97 -10.08 -2.03
CA SER A 19 9.33 -9.93 -3.35
C SER A 19 9.96 -10.85 -4.39
N SER A 20 11.29 -10.95 -4.40
CA SER A 20 12.03 -11.83 -5.31
C SER A 20 11.74 -13.30 -5.04
N VAL A 21 11.76 -13.73 -3.77
CA VAL A 21 11.39 -15.10 -3.37
C VAL A 21 9.96 -15.42 -3.79
N THR A 22 9.03 -14.49 -3.57
CA THR A 22 7.62 -14.68 -3.96
C THR A 22 7.46 -14.81 -5.47
N PHE A 23 8.20 -14.04 -6.27
CA PHE A 23 8.19 -14.16 -7.73
C PHE A 23 8.79 -15.48 -8.24
N LEU A 24 9.76 -16.03 -7.51
CA LEU A 24 10.42 -17.28 -7.87
C LEU A 24 9.61 -18.53 -7.45
N ASP A 25 8.63 -18.39 -6.56
CA ASP A 25 7.74 -19.49 -6.15
C ASP A 25 6.98 -20.06 -7.37
N LYS A 26 7.27 -21.32 -7.70
CA LYS A 26 6.65 -22.04 -8.82
C LYS A 26 5.39 -22.81 -8.42
N THR A 27 5.05 -22.84 -7.13
CA THR A 27 3.84 -23.53 -6.64
C THR A 27 2.55 -22.79 -6.99
N GLU A 28 2.63 -21.50 -7.38
CA GLU A 28 1.48 -20.69 -7.78
C GLU A 28 1.51 -20.31 -9.26
N SER A 29 0.34 -20.00 -9.81
CA SER A 29 0.22 -19.49 -11.17
C SER A 29 1.03 -18.19 -11.37
N PHE A 30 1.52 -17.98 -12.59
CA PHE A 30 2.35 -16.82 -12.94
C PHE A 30 1.75 -15.49 -12.49
N TRP A 31 0.45 -15.26 -12.74
CA TRP A 31 -0.19 -13.99 -12.43
C TRP A 31 -0.43 -13.77 -10.94
N VAL A 32 -0.63 -14.85 -10.17
CA VAL A 32 -0.76 -14.77 -8.71
C VAL A 32 0.57 -14.36 -8.09
N ARG A 33 1.67 -15.01 -8.46
CA ARG A 33 2.99 -14.65 -7.94
C ARG A 33 3.44 -13.26 -8.36
N VAL A 34 3.09 -12.81 -9.57
CA VAL A 34 3.35 -11.43 -10.03
C VAL A 34 2.59 -10.44 -9.16
N ALA A 35 1.29 -10.64 -8.93
CA ALA A 35 0.48 -9.72 -8.14
C ALA A 35 1.00 -9.59 -6.69
N ARG A 36 1.32 -10.71 -6.05
CA ARG A 36 1.86 -10.73 -4.68
C ARG A 36 3.26 -10.14 -4.61
N SER A 37 4.15 -10.55 -5.51
CA SER A 37 5.51 -10.01 -5.60
C SER A 37 5.50 -8.50 -5.84
N TYR A 38 4.63 -8.01 -6.71
CA TYR A 38 4.49 -6.58 -6.98
C TYR A 38 4.00 -5.80 -5.74
N ALA A 39 3.03 -6.34 -4.99
CA ALA A 39 2.60 -5.70 -3.74
C ALA A 39 3.74 -5.59 -2.72
N ILE A 40 4.53 -6.65 -2.55
CA ILE A 40 5.70 -6.66 -1.65
C ILE A 40 6.80 -5.69 -2.14
N PHE A 41 7.06 -5.66 -3.45
CA PHE A 41 8.00 -4.73 -4.07
C PHE A 41 7.55 -3.28 -3.88
N HIS A 42 6.26 -3.01 -4.08
CA HIS A 42 5.68 -1.70 -3.89
C HIS A 42 5.84 -1.24 -2.44
N PHE A 43 5.63 -2.10 -1.45
CA PHE A 43 5.95 -1.81 -0.05
C PHE A 43 7.44 -1.45 0.13
N SER A 44 8.35 -2.29 -0.36
CA SER A 44 9.81 -2.08 -0.29
C SER A 44 10.24 -0.74 -0.90
N LEU A 45 9.62 -0.32 -2.00
CA LEU A 45 9.89 0.97 -2.64
C LEU A 45 9.56 2.15 -1.71
N MET A 46 8.48 2.07 -0.93
CA MET A 46 8.14 3.15 0.02
C MET A 46 9.19 3.26 1.12
N GLU A 47 9.65 2.14 1.65
CA GLU A 47 10.68 2.11 2.69
C GLU A 47 12.01 2.71 2.18
N PHE A 48 12.36 2.48 0.91
CA PHE A 48 13.52 3.16 0.30
C PHE A 48 13.30 4.67 0.15
N ILE A 49 12.12 5.10 -0.30
CA ILE A 49 11.80 6.54 -0.38
C ILE A 49 11.92 7.17 1.01
N GLN A 50 11.38 6.53 2.05
CA GLN A 50 11.48 7.01 3.43
C GLN A 50 12.92 7.07 3.93
N PHE A 51 13.74 6.06 3.64
CA PHE A 51 15.16 6.06 4.01
C PHE A 51 15.88 7.30 3.48
N PHE A 52 15.68 7.63 2.21
CA PHE A 52 16.25 8.82 1.59
C PHE A 52 15.56 10.13 2.03
N ALA A 53 14.33 10.06 2.54
CA ALA A 53 13.58 11.21 3.01
C ALA A 53 14.08 11.72 4.37
N TYR A 54 14.51 10.84 5.28
CA TYR A 54 14.95 11.25 6.63
C TYR A 54 16.00 12.36 6.65
N PRO A 55 17.08 12.33 5.84
CA PRO A 55 18.10 13.39 5.88
C PRO A 55 17.63 14.74 5.33
N VAL A 56 16.53 14.76 4.56
CA VAL A 56 16.02 15.96 3.89
C VAL A 56 14.62 16.32 4.35
N ALA A 57 14.11 15.69 5.40
CA ALA A 57 12.81 16.01 5.97
C ALA A 57 12.78 17.49 6.42
N ASP A 58 11.59 18.10 6.36
CA ASP A 58 11.32 19.52 6.66
C ASP A 58 11.92 20.54 5.66
N GLN A 59 12.67 20.09 4.65
CA GLN A 59 13.19 20.95 3.57
C GLN A 59 12.14 21.14 2.46
N CYS A 60 10.93 21.55 2.83
CA CYS A 60 9.78 21.61 1.94
C CYS A 60 9.96 22.56 0.75
N GLY A 61 9.35 22.21 -0.39
CA GLY A 61 9.14 23.13 -1.51
C GLY A 61 10.26 23.23 -2.55
N TYR A 62 11.42 22.57 -2.36
CA TYR A 62 12.47 22.50 -3.37
C TYR A 62 13.42 21.30 -3.16
N GLY A 63 14.27 21.03 -4.17
CA GLY A 63 15.38 20.07 -4.06
C GLY A 63 14.96 18.61 -3.88
N THR A 64 15.77 17.87 -3.11
CA THR A 64 15.59 16.42 -2.90
C THR A 64 14.30 16.09 -2.16
N ASN A 65 13.89 16.90 -1.17
CA ASN A 65 12.63 16.69 -0.46
C ASN A 65 11.44 16.75 -1.41
N TYR A 66 11.41 17.73 -2.31
CA TYR A 66 10.34 17.85 -3.30
C TYR A 66 10.29 16.62 -4.21
N ILE A 67 11.44 16.17 -4.75
CA ILE A 67 11.51 14.97 -5.59
C ILE A 67 11.00 13.73 -4.84
N LEU A 68 11.44 13.52 -3.60
CA LEU A 68 11.01 12.38 -2.78
C LEU A 68 9.53 12.48 -2.39
N SER A 69 9.01 13.70 -2.21
CA SER A 69 7.59 13.95 -1.94
C SER A 69 6.75 13.57 -3.15
N GLU A 70 7.17 13.97 -4.36
CA GLU A 70 6.50 13.58 -5.61
C GLU A 70 6.58 12.07 -5.86
N LEU A 71 7.72 11.43 -5.57
CA LEU A 71 7.82 9.97 -5.61
C LEU A 71 6.85 9.28 -4.63
N SER A 72 6.68 9.85 -3.43
CA SER A 72 5.69 9.37 -2.45
C SER A 72 4.26 9.56 -2.96
N THR A 73 3.97 10.68 -3.62
CA THR A 73 2.69 10.94 -4.29
C THR A 73 2.39 9.85 -5.32
N TYR A 74 3.32 9.58 -6.24
CA TYR A 74 3.12 8.56 -7.27
C TYR A 74 3.00 7.16 -6.70
N HIS A 75 3.77 6.85 -5.65
CA HIS A 75 3.64 5.61 -4.91
C HIS A 75 2.22 5.42 -4.38
N ILE A 76 1.68 6.41 -3.67
CA ILE A 76 0.32 6.38 -3.11
C ILE A 76 -0.74 6.27 -4.22
N CYS A 77 -0.59 6.99 -5.34
CA CYS A 77 -1.50 6.84 -6.47
C CYS A 77 -1.48 5.42 -7.05
N LEU A 78 -0.33 4.75 -7.07
CA LEU A 78 -0.17 3.37 -7.57
C LEU A 78 -0.57 2.29 -6.56
N GLN A 79 -0.93 2.66 -5.33
CA GLN A 79 -1.25 1.72 -4.25
C GLN A 79 -2.45 0.82 -4.60
N ALA A 80 -3.46 1.34 -5.30
CA ALA A 80 -4.62 0.53 -5.69
C ALA A 80 -4.24 -0.61 -6.65
N LEU A 81 -3.36 -0.34 -7.62
CA LEU A 81 -2.79 -1.35 -8.50
C LEU A 81 -1.94 -2.38 -7.77
N ALA A 82 -1.24 -2.00 -6.71
CA ALA A 82 -0.43 -2.93 -5.92
C ALA A 82 -1.30 -3.87 -5.08
N ILE A 83 -2.25 -3.32 -4.32
CA ILE A 83 -2.90 -4.05 -3.23
C ILE A 83 -4.14 -4.81 -3.70
N MET A 84 -4.97 -4.23 -4.58
CA MET A 84 -6.21 -4.88 -4.99
C MET A 84 -5.97 -6.23 -5.68
N PRO A 85 -5.03 -6.37 -6.64
CA PRO A 85 -4.75 -7.65 -7.27
C PRO A 85 -4.20 -8.68 -6.28
N ALA A 86 -3.30 -8.26 -5.38
CA ALA A 86 -2.74 -9.13 -4.35
C ALA A 86 -3.83 -9.67 -3.41
N LEU A 87 -4.75 -8.81 -2.95
CA LEU A 87 -5.91 -9.23 -2.14
C LEU A 87 -6.83 -10.20 -2.88
N ALA A 88 -7.02 -10.01 -4.19
CA ALA A 88 -7.88 -10.87 -4.99
C ALA A 88 -7.31 -12.29 -5.18
N THR A 89 -6.01 -12.50 -4.95
CA THR A 89 -5.39 -13.84 -5.06
C THR A 89 -5.86 -14.85 -4.02
N TYR A 90 -6.54 -14.42 -2.96
CA TYR A 90 -7.11 -15.29 -1.92
C TYR A 90 -8.58 -15.65 -2.18
N SER A 91 -9.17 -15.07 -3.23
CA SER A 91 -10.54 -15.34 -3.65
C SER A 91 -10.67 -16.73 -4.26
N THR A 92 -11.81 -17.37 -4.05
CA THR A 92 -12.16 -18.60 -4.78
C THR A 92 -12.65 -18.32 -6.22
N ASP A 93 -12.97 -17.07 -6.56
CA ASP A 93 -13.36 -16.66 -7.91
C ASP A 93 -12.12 -16.48 -8.81
N LYS A 94 -11.99 -17.35 -9.83
CA LYS A 94 -10.91 -17.32 -10.83
C LYS A 94 -10.84 -16.03 -11.64
N THR A 95 -11.91 -15.25 -11.69
CA THR A 95 -11.97 -13.96 -12.39
C THR A 95 -11.59 -12.77 -11.50
N ALA A 96 -11.50 -12.97 -10.18
CA ALA A 96 -11.25 -11.90 -9.22
C ALA A 96 -9.96 -11.16 -9.51
N LEU A 97 -8.84 -11.86 -9.73
CA LEU A 97 -7.55 -11.23 -10.03
C LEU A 97 -7.61 -10.32 -11.26
N LYS A 98 -8.26 -10.77 -12.35
CA LYS A 98 -8.39 -9.99 -13.58
C LYS A 98 -9.25 -8.74 -13.36
N ARG A 99 -10.36 -8.88 -12.64
CA ARG A 99 -11.26 -7.77 -12.29
C ARG A 99 -10.56 -6.76 -11.37
N ALA A 100 -9.90 -7.25 -10.33
CA ALA A 100 -9.12 -6.46 -9.39
C ALA A 100 -8.02 -5.67 -10.07
N THR A 101 -7.28 -6.30 -10.99
CA THR A 101 -6.24 -5.63 -11.78
C THR A 101 -6.82 -4.51 -12.63
N LYS A 102 -7.93 -4.75 -13.34
CA LYS A 102 -8.59 -3.70 -14.13
C LYS A 102 -9.04 -2.52 -13.26
N ILE A 103 -9.70 -2.79 -12.14
CA ILE A 103 -10.17 -1.74 -11.21
C ILE A 103 -8.98 -1.00 -10.61
N GLY A 104 -7.95 -1.72 -10.16
CA GLY A 104 -6.73 -1.14 -9.60
C GLY A 104 -5.99 -0.25 -10.59
N VAL A 105 -5.80 -0.69 -11.84
CA VAL A 105 -5.24 0.16 -12.91
C VAL A 105 -6.08 1.41 -13.12
N THR A 106 -7.40 1.26 -13.26
CA THR A 106 -8.29 2.41 -13.48
C THR A 106 -8.22 3.41 -12.34
N LEU A 107 -8.30 2.95 -11.08
CA LEU A 107 -8.21 3.83 -9.91
C LEU A 107 -6.84 4.50 -9.81
N SER A 108 -5.75 3.76 -9.99
CA SER A 108 -4.41 4.32 -9.94
C SER A 108 -4.17 5.35 -11.05
N MET A 109 -4.66 5.12 -12.26
CA MET A 109 -4.60 6.11 -13.34
C MET A 109 -5.42 7.35 -13.02
N LEU A 110 -6.61 7.20 -12.43
CA LEU A 110 -7.42 8.34 -11.99
C LEU A 110 -6.71 9.15 -10.89
N PHE A 111 -6.09 8.49 -9.91
CA PHE A 111 -5.33 9.18 -8.86
C PHE A 111 -4.12 9.92 -9.42
N LEU A 112 -3.37 9.30 -10.34
CA LEU A 112 -2.26 9.97 -11.03
C LEU A 112 -2.74 11.20 -11.81
N LEU A 113 -3.86 11.08 -12.53
CA LEU A 113 -4.45 12.23 -13.23
C LEU A 113 -4.80 13.36 -12.26
N CYS A 114 -5.33 13.05 -11.08
CA CYS A 114 -5.60 14.04 -10.04
C CYS A 114 -4.34 14.78 -9.56
N SER A 115 -3.17 14.12 -9.55
CA SER A 115 -1.89 14.75 -9.19
C SER A 115 -1.38 15.75 -10.23
N PHE A 116 -1.86 15.65 -11.49
CA PHE A 116 -1.49 16.59 -12.56
C PHE A 116 -2.51 17.72 -12.75
N LEU A 117 -3.66 17.67 -12.08
CA LEU A 117 -4.69 18.70 -12.16
C LEU A 117 -4.40 19.86 -11.18
N PRO A 118 -4.98 21.06 -11.40
CA PRO A 118 -4.88 22.18 -10.49
C PRO A 118 -5.32 21.79 -9.07
N LYS A 119 -4.42 21.95 -8.11
CA LYS A 119 -4.60 21.51 -6.72
C LYS A 119 -5.65 22.29 -5.94
N ASP A 120 -6.08 23.44 -6.44
CA ASP A 120 -7.22 24.20 -5.94
C ASP A 120 -8.58 23.55 -6.28
N MET A 121 -8.61 22.57 -7.20
CA MET A 121 -9.81 21.79 -7.50
C MET A 121 -10.10 20.75 -6.41
N GLN A 122 -10.71 21.17 -5.30
CA GLN A 122 -11.13 20.29 -4.21
C GLN A 122 -12.63 20.00 -4.25
N LEU A 123 -13.04 18.83 -3.73
CA LEU A 123 -14.46 18.49 -3.59
C LEU A 123 -15.02 19.17 -2.35
N LEU A 124 -16.20 19.78 -2.49
CA LEU A 124 -17.00 20.28 -1.37
C LEU A 124 -16.30 21.35 -0.51
N ASP A 125 -15.28 22.04 -1.05
CA ASP A 125 -14.43 23.02 -0.33
C ASP A 125 -13.82 22.50 0.98
N ILE A 126 -13.70 21.17 1.11
CA ILE A 126 -13.05 20.55 2.27
C ILE A 126 -11.55 20.52 2.00
N ASN A 127 -10.77 21.24 2.81
CA ASN A 127 -9.32 21.16 2.80
C ASN A 127 -8.86 19.88 3.50
N PRO A 128 -8.35 18.86 2.79
CA PRO A 128 -7.94 17.61 3.41
C PRO A 128 -6.60 17.82 4.13
N ASN A 129 -6.40 17.13 5.25
CA ASN A 129 -5.20 17.30 6.10
C ASN A 129 -3.94 16.58 5.58
N PHE A 130 -4.05 15.79 4.51
CA PHE A 130 -2.98 14.88 4.07
C PHE A 130 -2.71 14.92 2.55
N ILE A 131 -3.76 14.84 1.73
CA ILE A 131 -3.70 14.90 0.27
C ILE A 131 -4.64 16.01 -0.19
N GLY A 132 -4.18 17.04 -0.90
CA GLY A 132 -5.07 18.14 -1.32
C GLY A 132 -4.35 19.40 -1.78
N ASN A 133 -4.94 20.57 -1.50
CA ASN A 133 -4.35 21.86 -1.81
C ASN A 133 -3.24 22.24 -0.83
N MET A 134 -2.06 21.64 -1.00
CA MET A 134 -0.90 21.86 -0.14
C MET A 134 0.41 21.89 -0.94
N VAL A 135 1.52 22.16 -0.26
CA VAL A 135 2.86 22.03 -0.84
C VAL A 135 3.36 20.63 -0.52
N SER A 136 3.68 19.84 -1.55
CA SER A 136 4.24 18.50 -1.37
C SER A 136 5.47 18.58 -0.46
N CYS A 137 5.43 17.87 0.66
CA CYS A 137 6.53 17.85 1.63
C CYS A 137 6.57 16.57 2.46
N LEU A 138 7.78 16.05 2.62
CA LEU A 138 8.15 15.08 3.64
C LEU A 138 8.65 15.85 4.88
N TYR A 139 7.98 15.70 6.01
CA TYR A 139 8.32 16.41 7.25
C TYR A 139 8.57 15.44 8.40
N MET A 140 9.29 15.90 9.42
CA MET A 140 9.47 15.11 10.64
C MET A 140 8.21 15.23 11.51
N GLY A 141 7.54 14.10 11.69
CA GLY A 141 6.48 13.95 12.68
C GLY A 141 7.02 13.70 14.09
N ILE A 142 6.15 13.35 15.01
CA ILE A 142 6.47 13.14 16.42
C ILE A 142 7.33 11.88 16.60
N TYR A 143 6.97 10.81 15.90
CA TYR A 143 7.56 9.48 15.99
C TYR A 143 8.16 8.99 14.67
N HIS A 144 7.64 9.46 13.54
CA HIS A 144 8.01 9.03 12.18
C HIS A 144 7.87 10.18 11.16
N ILE A 145 8.34 9.98 9.92
CA ILE A 145 8.12 10.95 8.83
C ILE A 145 6.62 11.08 8.59
N GLY A 146 6.14 12.30 8.32
CA GLY A 146 4.80 12.55 7.79
C GLY A 146 4.86 13.06 6.36
N TYR A 147 3.75 12.88 5.63
CA TYR A 147 3.61 13.45 4.29
C TYR A 147 2.56 14.56 4.25
N SER A 148 2.83 15.52 3.39
CA SER A 148 1.89 16.48 2.83
C SER A 148 1.94 16.26 1.33
N ILE A 149 0.81 15.90 0.72
CA ILE A 149 0.75 15.49 -0.69
C ILE A 149 -0.14 16.45 -1.46
N SER A 150 0.42 17.06 -2.50
CA SER A 150 -0.36 17.90 -3.40
C SER A 150 -1.15 17.04 -4.39
N SER A 151 -2.48 17.24 -4.46
CA SER A 151 -3.33 16.65 -5.50
C SER A 151 -4.64 17.40 -5.60
N ALA A 152 -5.19 17.51 -6.82
CA ALA A 152 -6.60 17.81 -6.99
C ALA A 152 -7.46 16.69 -6.37
N TYR A 153 -8.70 17.01 -6.01
CA TYR A 153 -9.67 16.06 -5.46
C TYR A 153 -9.10 15.20 -4.32
N GLY A 154 -8.41 15.82 -3.38
CA GLY A 154 -7.62 15.12 -2.37
C GLY A 154 -8.44 14.18 -1.48
N LEU A 155 -9.71 14.52 -1.21
CA LEU A 155 -10.65 13.61 -0.54
C LEU A 155 -10.90 12.32 -1.34
N PHE A 156 -11.09 12.44 -2.66
CA PHE A 156 -11.32 11.28 -3.53
C PHE A 156 -10.09 10.37 -3.55
N VAL A 157 -8.89 10.94 -3.70
CA VAL A 157 -7.64 10.16 -3.69
C VAL A 157 -7.42 9.49 -2.33
N THR A 158 -7.65 10.20 -1.23
CA THR A 158 -7.49 9.67 0.14
C THR A 158 -8.44 8.49 0.40
N HIS A 159 -9.74 8.68 0.17
CA HIS A 159 -10.75 7.66 0.46
C HIS A 159 -10.71 6.52 -0.56
N GLY A 160 -10.39 6.80 -1.83
CA GLY A 160 -10.19 5.79 -2.85
C GLY A 160 -8.99 4.89 -2.55
N SER A 161 -7.89 5.47 -2.05
CA SER A 161 -6.72 4.70 -1.59
C SER A 161 -7.06 3.86 -0.35
N LEU A 162 -7.78 4.42 0.62
CA LEU A 162 -8.25 3.67 1.80
C LEU A 162 -9.19 2.52 1.40
N PHE A 163 -10.09 2.74 0.44
CA PHE A 163 -10.95 1.69 -0.08
C PHE A 163 -10.15 0.55 -0.68
N ALA A 164 -9.19 0.86 -1.55
CA ALA A 164 -8.31 -0.14 -2.16
C ALA A 164 -7.46 -0.90 -1.13
N LEU A 165 -7.15 -0.26 -0.01
CA LEU A 165 -6.34 -0.82 1.07
C LEU A 165 -7.12 -1.76 2.00
N ALA A 166 -8.26 -1.27 2.48
CA ALA A 166 -8.95 -1.81 3.64
C ALA A 166 -10.25 -2.54 3.28
N LEU A 167 -10.90 -2.16 2.18
CA LEU A 167 -12.26 -2.61 1.86
C LEU A 167 -12.35 -3.45 0.58
N SER A 168 -11.45 -3.25 -0.39
CA SER A 168 -11.56 -3.92 -1.68
C SER A 168 -11.47 -5.44 -1.60
N GLY A 169 -10.86 -5.99 -0.54
CA GLY A 169 -10.81 -7.43 -0.33
C GLY A 169 -12.20 -8.06 -0.24
N PHE A 170 -13.17 -7.35 0.35
CA PHE A 170 -14.55 -7.82 0.54
C PHE A 170 -15.36 -7.91 -0.76
N LEU A 171 -14.85 -7.34 -1.86
CA LEU A 171 -15.45 -7.50 -3.18
C LEU A 171 -15.31 -8.92 -3.73
N TRP A 172 -14.37 -9.70 -3.19
CA TRP A 172 -13.99 -11.00 -3.74
C TRP A 172 -14.60 -12.16 -2.95
N GLN A 173 -15.00 -13.19 -3.67
CA GLN A 173 -15.70 -14.35 -3.10
C GLN A 173 -14.82 -15.08 -2.08
N ASN A 174 -15.40 -15.39 -0.92
CA ASN A 174 -14.76 -16.12 0.18
C ASN A 174 -13.47 -15.48 0.74
N ASN A 175 -13.26 -14.18 0.50
CA ASN A 175 -12.04 -13.48 0.94
C ASN A 175 -12.15 -12.84 2.32
N ARG A 176 -13.16 -13.20 3.13
CA ARG A 176 -13.50 -12.49 4.38
C ARG A 176 -12.36 -12.49 5.40
N LYS A 177 -11.65 -13.60 5.57
CA LYS A 177 -10.56 -13.71 6.57
C LYS A 177 -9.44 -12.70 6.28
N MET A 178 -8.95 -12.68 5.05
CA MET A 178 -7.92 -11.75 4.61
C MET A 178 -8.41 -10.30 4.60
N SER A 179 -9.65 -10.07 4.18
CA SER A 179 -10.25 -8.74 4.14
C SER A 179 -10.47 -8.14 5.52
N SER A 180 -10.97 -8.92 6.48
CA SER A 180 -11.12 -8.49 7.87
C SER A 180 -9.78 -8.19 8.52
N TYR A 181 -8.75 -9.00 8.22
CA TYR A 181 -7.39 -8.75 8.68
C TYR A 181 -6.86 -7.41 8.13
N HIS A 182 -6.98 -7.16 6.82
CA HIS A 182 -6.58 -5.89 6.22
C HIS A 182 -7.35 -4.69 6.77
N LEU A 183 -8.67 -4.80 6.91
CA LEU A 183 -9.51 -3.74 7.44
C LEU A 183 -9.09 -3.39 8.88
N PHE A 184 -8.95 -4.41 9.73
CA PHE A 184 -8.52 -4.23 11.11
C PHE A 184 -7.16 -3.55 11.18
N MET A 185 -6.17 -4.08 10.44
CA MET A 185 -4.83 -3.50 10.41
C MET A 185 -4.86 -2.06 9.88
N ALA A 186 -5.55 -1.76 8.78
CA ALA A 186 -5.65 -0.40 8.27
C ALA A 186 -6.27 0.58 9.29
N ILE A 187 -7.31 0.17 10.02
CA ILE A 187 -7.94 1.00 11.06
C ILE A 187 -6.97 1.23 12.22
N MET A 188 -6.33 0.17 12.70
CA MET A 188 -5.41 0.20 13.84
C MET A 188 -4.19 1.09 13.60
N THR A 189 -3.93 1.49 12.36
CA THR A 189 -2.64 2.10 12.01
C THR A 189 -2.84 3.46 11.38
N LEU A 190 -3.97 3.69 10.71
CA LEU A 190 -4.35 5.02 10.28
C LEU A 190 -5.00 5.80 11.41
N PHE A 191 -5.93 5.22 12.17
CA PHE A 191 -6.74 6.01 13.11
C PHE A 191 -6.23 5.96 14.56
N VAL A 192 -5.82 4.78 15.03
CA VAL A 192 -5.41 4.63 16.44
C VAL A 192 -4.18 5.48 16.80
N PRO A 193 -3.13 5.59 15.97
CA PRO A 193 -2.02 6.50 16.28
C PRO A 193 -2.49 7.96 16.38
N GLN A 194 -3.40 8.41 15.53
CA GLN A 194 -3.94 9.76 15.60
C GLN A 194 -4.68 9.98 16.94
N TRP A 195 -5.46 8.98 17.40
CA TRP A 195 -6.24 9.09 18.63
C TRP A 195 -5.40 8.98 19.91
N LEU A 196 -4.42 8.08 19.95
CA LEU A 196 -3.67 7.76 21.17
C LEU A 196 -2.35 8.51 21.28
N LEU A 197 -1.72 8.82 20.14
CA LEU A 197 -0.37 9.38 20.10
C LEU A 197 -0.35 10.82 19.58
N GLY A 198 -1.50 11.34 19.13
CA GLY A 198 -1.63 12.73 18.66
C GLY A 198 -0.87 13.03 17.38
N VAL A 199 -0.52 12.01 16.59
CA VAL A 199 0.17 12.20 15.30
C VAL A 199 -0.76 12.78 14.25
N SER A 200 -0.20 13.48 13.26
CA SER A 200 -0.97 13.98 12.12
C SER A 200 -1.51 12.84 11.26
N THR A 201 -2.51 13.11 10.43
CA THR A 201 -2.99 12.14 9.43
C THR A 201 -1.87 11.69 8.48
N GLY A 202 -0.95 12.60 8.13
CA GLY A 202 0.17 12.27 7.25
C GLY A 202 1.25 11.42 7.89
N GLU A 203 1.53 11.64 9.18
CA GLU A 203 2.40 10.74 9.94
C GLU A 203 1.73 9.37 10.18
N ALA A 204 0.43 9.34 10.44
CA ALA A 204 -0.31 8.08 10.57
C ALA A 204 -0.32 7.25 9.27
N ALA A 205 -0.45 7.92 8.11
CA ALA A 205 -0.31 7.29 6.80
C ALA A 205 1.09 6.71 6.56
N ALA A 206 2.14 7.33 7.10
CA ALA A 206 3.49 6.77 7.06
C ALA A 206 3.67 5.60 8.02
N ILE A 207 3.09 5.69 9.22
CA ILE A 207 3.11 4.61 10.22
C ILE A 207 2.37 3.36 9.69
N TYR A 208 1.37 3.53 8.82
CA TYR A 208 0.70 2.40 8.15
C TYR A 208 1.71 1.45 7.47
N CYS A 209 2.77 1.98 6.85
CA CYS A 209 3.80 1.16 6.20
C CYS A 209 4.40 0.12 7.17
N PHE A 210 4.61 0.45 8.44
CA PHE A 210 5.13 -0.50 9.42
C PHE A 210 4.21 -1.71 9.62
N TYR A 211 2.91 -1.48 9.75
CA TYR A 211 1.94 -2.55 9.96
C TYR A 211 1.52 -3.23 8.66
N SER A 212 1.90 -2.62 7.54
CA SER A 212 1.90 -3.29 6.26
C SER A 212 2.95 -4.40 6.20
N ILE A 213 3.91 -4.51 7.15
CA ILE A 213 4.86 -5.66 7.22
C ILE A 213 4.12 -6.98 7.50
N PRO A 214 3.30 -7.13 8.56
CA PRO A 214 2.44 -8.30 8.74
C PRO A 214 1.53 -8.59 7.54
N ILE A 215 0.95 -7.56 6.94
CA ILE A 215 0.15 -7.67 5.70
C ILE A 215 0.99 -8.19 4.54
N THR A 216 2.19 -7.67 4.36
CA THR A 216 3.11 -8.03 3.28
C THR A 216 3.61 -9.45 3.47
N GLY A 217 3.87 -9.83 4.72
CA GLY A 217 4.18 -11.20 5.13
C GLY A 217 3.09 -12.18 4.76
N SER A 218 1.81 -11.79 4.84
CA SER A 218 0.69 -12.65 4.44
C SER A 218 0.73 -13.05 2.96
N PHE A 219 1.32 -12.22 2.09
CA PHE A 219 1.52 -12.49 0.66
C PHE A 219 2.70 -13.43 0.38
N MET A 220 3.53 -13.74 1.37
CA MET A 220 4.64 -14.66 1.21
C MET A 220 4.15 -16.12 1.12
N PRO A 221 4.85 -16.99 0.37
CA PRO A 221 4.49 -18.40 0.21
C PRO A 221 4.26 -19.17 1.51
N TYR A 222 4.97 -18.82 2.58
CA TYR A 222 4.90 -19.51 3.87
C TYR A 222 3.64 -19.19 4.68
N PHE A 223 3.08 -17.99 4.52
CA PHE A 223 1.92 -17.53 5.29
C PHE A 223 0.60 -17.68 4.52
N LYS A 224 0.64 -18.00 3.22
CA LYS A 224 -0.55 -18.13 2.37
C LYS A 224 -1.57 -19.14 2.88
N ARG A 225 -1.11 -20.24 3.50
CA ARG A 225 -2.00 -21.30 4.04
C ARG A 225 -2.93 -20.78 5.12
N PHE A 226 -2.50 -19.80 5.91
CA PHE A 226 -3.34 -19.25 6.97
C PHE A 226 -4.51 -18.42 6.40
N PHE A 227 -4.33 -17.75 5.26
CA PHE A 227 -5.32 -16.83 4.70
C PHE A 227 -6.07 -17.37 3.48
N SER A 228 -5.62 -18.47 2.87
CA SER A 228 -6.27 -19.11 1.73
C SER A 228 -7.67 -19.62 2.11
N ALA A 229 -8.65 -19.37 1.23
CA ALA A 229 -9.99 -19.91 1.35
C ALA A 229 -10.12 -21.37 0.85
N GLN A 230 -9.10 -21.88 0.16
CA GLN A 230 -9.01 -23.29 -0.26
C GLN A 230 -8.10 -24.08 0.68
N ASP A 231 -8.56 -25.27 1.08
CA ASP A 231 -7.70 -26.33 1.60
C ASP A 231 -6.76 -26.76 0.48
N TYR A 232 -5.51 -26.30 0.59
CA TYR A 232 -4.42 -26.56 -0.36
C TYR A 232 -4.11 -28.06 -0.56
N GLU A 233 -4.72 -28.94 0.23
CA GLU A 233 -4.50 -30.39 0.19
C GLU A 233 -5.13 -31.08 -1.03
N SER A 234 -6.12 -30.48 -1.70
CA SER A 234 -6.86 -31.18 -2.77
C SER A 234 -6.28 -31.08 -4.19
N GLU A 235 -5.37 -30.15 -4.48
CA GLU A 235 -4.78 -29.99 -5.83
C GLU A 235 -3.36 -30.57 -5.96
N GLY A 236 -2.70 -30.89 -4.85
CA GLY A 236 -1.37 -31.51 -4.84
C GLY A 236 -1.33 -32.96 -5.35
N ASP A 237 -2.43 -33.70 -5.19
CA ASP A 237 -2.51 -35.12 -5.56
C ASP A 237 -2.92 -35.39 -7.01
N LEU A 238 -3.35 -34.37 -7.77
CA LEU A 238 -3.79 -34.54 -9.16
C LEU A 238 -2.73 -34.20 -10.23
N SER A 239 -1.55 -33.70 -9.83
CA SER A 239 -0.51 -33.29 -10.78
C SER A 239 0.68 -34.26 -10.91
N VAL A 240 0.63 -35.42 -10.25
CA VAL A 240 1.67 -36.47 -10.36
C VAL A 240 1.29 -37.58 -11.37
N ASN A 241 0.08 -37.56 -11.94
CA ASN A 241 -0.40 -38.58 -12.90
C ASN A 241 -1.05 -37.98 -14.16
N GLY A 242 -0.34 -37.12 -14.90
CA GLY A 242 -0.79 -36.60 -16.19
C GLY A 242 0.35 -36.20 -17.11
#